data_AF-A0A9D4I1Y9-F1
#
_entry.id   AF-A0A9D4I1Y9-F1
#
_cell.length_a   1.000
_cell.length_b   1.000
_cell.length_c   1.000
_cell.angle_alpha   90.00
_cell.angle_beta   90.00
_cell.angle_gamma   90.00
#
_symmetry.space_group_name_H-M   'P 1'
#
loop_
_entity.id
_entity.type
_entity.pdbx_description
1 polymer ?
#
loop_
_entity_poly.entity_id
_entity_poly.type
_entity_poly.pdbx_seq_one_letter_code
_entity_poly.pdbx_strand_id
1 'polypeptide(L)'
;MQPGSRWALDMAKYNLINHFLPVGITEELGDFIAMLEVILSRFFHGAMELYLSGERSHLRQTNKKESPSEGSIKKIQESTIWKMEQDFYEFASIQFNFQKRLLFQAVDSMEPGENISDRKSYLLSDGKLYVPQEVQIHHEKVRPR
;
A
#
# COMPACT_ATOMS: atom_id res chain seq x y z
N MET A 1 -18.29 21.42 -15.91
CA MET A 1 -18.27 20.16 -15.13
C MET A 1 -18.44 20.52 -13.66
N GLN A 2 -19.41 19.94 -12.95
CA GLN A 2 -19.52 20.10 -11.50
C GLN A 2 -18.74 18.98 -10.79
N PRO A 3 -18.05 19.27 -9.68
CA PRO A 3 -17.41 18.23 -8.86
C PRO A 3 -18.46 17.28 -8.26
N GLY A 4 -18.08 16.04 -7.95
CA GLY A 4 -18.98 15.02 -7.39
C GLY A 4 -19.70 14.15 -8.43
N SER A 5 -19.08 13.87 -9.57
CA SER A 5 -19.62 12.97 -10.60
C SER A 5 -19.43 11.51 -10.21
N ARG A 6 -20.52 10.72 -10.17
CA ARG A 6 -20.45 9.28 -9.85
C ARG A 6 -19.63 8.51 -10.88
N TRP A 7 -19.79 8.86 -12.16
CA TRP A 7 -19.00 8.30 -13.24
C TRP A 7 -17.49 8.53 -13.01
N ALA A 8 -17.10 9.71 -12.55
CA ALA A 8 -15.69 10.02 -12.30
C ALA A 8 -15.12 9.18 -11.15
N LEU A 9 -15.91 8.93 -10.09
CA LEU A 9 -15.53 8.06 -8.99
C LEU A 9 -15.34 6.61 -9.45
N ASP A 10 -16.31 6.07 -10.20
CA ASP A 10 -16.23 4.70 -10.70
C ASP A 10 -15.04 4.54 -11.67
N MET A 11 -14.80 5.55 -12.52
CA MET A 11 -13.64 5.59 -13.41
C MET A 11 -12.30 5.69 -12.65
N ALA A 12 -12.26 6.45 -11.54
CA ALA A 12 -11.07 6.54 -10.69
C ALA A 12 -10.75 5.19 -10.04
N LYS A 13 -11.76 4.48 -9.51
CA LYS A 13 -11.62 3.12 -8.97
C LYS A 13 -11.13 2.14 -10.03
N TYR A 14 -11.72 2.20 -11.23
CA TYR A 14 -11.29 1.38 -12.36
C TYR A 14 -9.83 1.63 -12.70
N ASN A 15 -9.41 2.90 -12.80
CA ASN A 15 -8.04 3.25 -13.13
C ASN A 15 -7.04 2.77 -12.07
N LEU A 16 -7.36 2.95 -10.79
CA LEU A 16 -6.51 2.51 -9.68
C LEU A 16 -6.19 1.01 -9.78
N ILE A 17 -7.17 0.18 -10.15
CA ILE A 17 -6.98 -1.26 -10.29
C ILE A 17 -6.25 -1.64 -11.59
N ASN A 18 -6.62 -1.02 -12.70
CA ASN A 18 -6.23 -1.53 -14.03
C ASN A 18 -5.00 -0.83 -14.65
N HIS A 19 -4.62 0.35 -14.14
CA HIS A 19 -3.63 1.20 -14.80
C HIS A 19 -2.52 1.71 -13.89
N PHE A 20 -2.63 1.49 -12.58
CA PHE A 20 -1.57 1.81 -11.64
C PHE A 20 -0.92 0.54 -11.10
N LEU A 21 0.40 0.62 -10.89
CA LEU A 21 1.10 -0.24 -9.92
C LEU A 21 0.52 0.04 -8.51
N PRO A 22 0.95 -0.65 -7.44
CA PRO A 22 0.35 -0.43 -6.14
C PRO A 22 0.27 1.04 -5.77
N VAL A 23 -0.89 1.44 -5.26
CA VAL A 23 -1.14 2.79 -4.75
C VAL A 23 -1.17 2.70 -3.23
N GLY A 24 -0.18 3.31 -2.57
CA GLY A 24 -0.11 3.38 -1.11
C GLY A 24 -0.92 4.52 -0.51
N ILE A 25 -1.09 4.47 0.82
CA ILE A 25 -1.64 5.58 1.61
C ILE A 25 -0.56 6.23 2.47
N THR A 26 -0.73 7.50 2.81
CA THR A 26 0.27 8.29 3.53
C THR A 26 0.56 7.78 4.94
N GLU A 27 -0.47 7.24 5.59
CA GLU A 27 -0.46 6.69 6.94
C GLU A 27 0.37 5.40 7.03
N GLU A 28 0.51 4.69 5.90
CA GLU A 28 1.25 3.42 5.77
C GLU A 28 2.42 3.56 4.78
N LEU A 29 3.07 4.73 4.73
CA LEU A 29 4.14 5.01 3.77
C LEU A 29 5.31 4.02 3.87
N GLY A 30 5.67 3.58 5.08
CA GLY A 30 6.73 2.58 5.30
C GLY A 30 6.42 1.24 4.62
N ASP A 31 5.19 0.75 4.80
CA ASP A 31 4.70 -0.47 4.15
C ASP A 31 4.69 -0.32 2.62
N PHE A 32 4.31 0.84 2.12
CA PHE A 32 4.32 1.12 0.69
C PHE A 32 5.75 1.09 0.11
N ILE A 33 6.73 1.69 0.81
CA ILE A 33 8.15 1.64 0.40
C ILE A 33 8.66 0.20 0.39
N ALA A 34 8.32 -0.60 1.40
CA ALA A 34 8.67 -2.01 1.45
C ALA A 34 8.07 -2.80 0.26
N MET A 35 6.80 -2.57 -0.06
CA MET A 35 6.16 -3.17 -1.25
C MET A 35 6.89 -2.79 -2.55
N LEU A 36 7.23 -1.51 -2.74
CA LEU A 36 7.95 -1.06 -3.93
C LEU A 36 9.35 -1.66 -4.04
N GLU A 37 10.06 -1.81 -2.92
CA GLU A 37 11.37 -2.46 -2.89
C GLU A 37 11.31 -3.93 -3.33
N VAL A 38 10.21 -4.63 -3.01
CA VAL A 38 9.99 -6.01 -3.45
C VAL A 38 9.60 -6.08 -4.94
N ILE A 39 8.62 -5.29 -5.37
CA ILE A 39 8.04 -5.36 -6.71
C ILE A 39 8.99 -4.78 -7.78
N LEU A 40 9.69 -3.69 -7.43
CA LEU A 40 10.53 -2.93 -8.34
C LEU A 40 11.96 -2.80 -7.78
N SER A 41 12.54 -3.92 -7.37
CA SER A 41 13.86 -3.97 -6.75
C SER A 41 14.95 -3.24 -7.55
N ARG A 42 14.90 -3.25 -8.89
CA ARG A 42 15.83 -2.50 -9.75
C ARG A 42 15.85 -0.98 -9.48
N PHE A 43 14.75 -0.42 -8.99
CA PHE A 43 14.61 1.01 -8.70
C PHE A 43 14.66 1.31 -7.20
N PHE A 44 14.12 0.41 -6.37
CA PHE A 44 13.89 0.66 -4.94
C PHE A 44 14.74 -0.21 -4.01
N HIS A 45 15.78 -0.88 -4.51
CA HIS A 45 16.72 -1.61 -3.66
C HIS A 45 17.34 -0.69 -2.59
N GLY A 46 17.21 -1.08 -1.31
CA GLY A 46 17.70 -0.31 -0.16
C GLY A 46 16.79 0.86 0.24
N ALA A 47 15.62 1.03 -0.40
CA ALA A 47 14.72 2.15 -0.09
C ALA A 47 14.20 2.09 1.35
N MET A 48 13.89 0.90 1.87
CA MET A 48 13.42 0.76 3.26
C MET A 48 14.52 1.12 4.26
N GLU A 49 15.77 0.72 4.01
CA GLU A 49 16.91 1.08 4.85
C GLU A 49 17.12 2.59 4.86
N LEU A 50 17.06 3.24 3.70
CA LEU A 50 17.14 4.69 3.58
C LEU A 50 15.97 5.41 4.26
N TYR A 51 14.78 4.84 4.23
CA TYR A 51 13.61 5.41 4.91
C TYR A 51 13.77 5.36 6.44
N LEU A 52 14.29 4.25 6.97
CA LEU A 52 14.46 4.06 8.42
C LEU A 52 15.67 4.82 9.00
N SER A 53 16.79 4.85 8.26
CA SER A 53 18.05 5.46 8.73
C SER A 53 18.23 6.92 8.29
N GLY A 54 17.46 7.37 7.30
CA GLY A 54 17.65 8.66 6.66
C GLY A 54 17.07 9.82 7.47
N GLU A 55 17.83 10.90 7.57
CA GLU A 55 17.40 12.18 8.18
C GLU A 55 16.31 12.91 7.36
N ARG A 56 15.97 12.39 6.17
CA ARG A 56 15.06 13.01 5.19
C ARG A 56 13.78 12.19 4.92
N SER A 57 13.40 11.32 5.85
CA SER A 57 12.18 10.50 5.74
C SER A 57 10.88 11.32 5.85
N HIS A 58 10.91 12.47 6.54
CA HIS A 58 9.73 13.33 6.75
C HIS A 58 9.95 14.78 6.28
N LEU A 59 10.13 14.96 4.97
CA LEU A 59 10.30 16.29 4.35
C LEU A 59 8.97 17.03 4.17
N ARG A 60 9.06 18.37 4.08
CA ARG A 60 7.94 19.29 3.74
C ARG A 60 6.77 19.26 4.73
N GLN A 61 7.07 19.18 6.02
CA GLN A 61 6.04 19.29 7.06
C GLN A 61 5.42 20.69 7.07
N THR A 62 4.13 20.76 7.40
CA THR A 62 3.45 22.05 7.57
C THR A 62 3.83 22.64 8.93
N ASN A 63 4.55 23.76 8.94
CA ASN A 63 5.08 24.39 10.17
C ASN A 63 4.02 24.70 11.22
N LYS A 64 2.82 25.09 10.79
CA LYS A 64 1.70 25.39 11.68
C LYS A 64 0.46 24.65 11.17
N LYS A 65 0.07 23.59 11.88
CA LYS A 65 -1.13 22.81 11.61
C LYS A 65 -2.11 22.98 12.77
N GLU A 66 -3.25 23.58 12.48
CA GLU A 66 -4.37 23.66 13.43
C GLU A 66 -5.37 22.56 13.08
N SER A 67 -5.68 21.70 14.05
CA SER A 67 -6.65 20.64 13.84
C SER A 67 -8.05 21.24 13.67
N PRO A 68 -8.84 20.78 12.68
CA PRO A 68 -10.22 21.23 12.53
C PRO A 68 -11.05 20.92 13.78
N SER A 69 -12.02 21.79 14.10
CA SER A 69 -12.97 21.52 15.17
C SER A 69 -13.96 20.40 14.78
N GLU A 70 -14.52 19.70 15.77
CA GLU A 70 -15.50 18.63 15.51
C GLU A 70 -16.71 19.12 14.70
N GLY A 71 -17.19 20.33 14.97
CA GLY A 71 -18.28 20.94 14.20
C GLY A 71 -17.92 21.17 12.73
N SER A 72 -16.67 21.54 12.46
CA SER A 72 -16.17 21.73 11.09
C SER A 72 -16.04 20.40 10.34
N ILE A 73 -15.55 19.36 11.03
CA ILE A 73 -15.46 18.01 10.48
C ILE A 73 -16.85 17.51 10.09
N LYS A 74 -17.83 17.58 11.01
CA LYS A 74 -19.21 17.16 10.73
C LYS A 74 -19.80 17.91 9.54
N LYS A 75 -19.61 19.22 9.47
CA LYS A 75 -20.06 20.07 8.36
C LYS A 75 -19.50 19.61 6.99
N ILE A 76 -18.21 19.26 6.93
CA ILE A 76 -17.58 18.78 5.70
C ILE A 76 -18.11 17.38 5.34
N GLN A 77 -18.27 16.50 6.34
CA GLN A 77 -18.72 15.13 6.17
C GLN A 77 -20.16 15.01 5.65
N GLU A 78 -21.00 16.03 5.88
CA GLU A 78 -22.34 16.11 5.31
C GLU A 78 -22.33 16.16 3.77
N SER A 79 -21.29 16.74 3.18
CA SER A 79 -21.16 16.96 1.73
C SER A 79 -21.06 15.65 0.94
N THR A 80 -21.79 15.57 -0.17
CA THR A 80 -21.69 14.46 -1.13
C THR A 80 -20.28 14.32 -1.69
N ILE A 81 -19.57 15.43 -1.91
CA ILE A 81 -18.20 15.42 -2.43
C ILE A 81 -17.26 14.71 -1.46
N TRP A 82 -17.34 15.07 -0.17
CA TRP A 82 -16.52 14.42 0.86
C TRP A 82 -16.81 12.91 0.94
N LYS A 83 -18.08 12.51 0.90
CA LYS A 83 -18.47 11.09 0.92
C LYS A 83 -17.87 10.31 -0.25
N MET A 84 -17.78 10.93 -1.43
CA MET A 84 -17.19 10.30 -2.62
C MET A 84 -15.66 10.20 -2.55
N GLU A 85 -14.99 11.25 -2.06
CA GLU A 85 -13.54 11.22 -1.82
C GLU A 85 -13.19 10.18 -0.75
N GLN A 86 -13.98 10.11 0.33
CA GLN A 86 -13.82 9.11 1.38
C GLN A 86 -14.02 7.68 0.85
N ASP A 87 -15.05 7.46 0.02
CA ASP A 87 -15.28 6.16 -0.64
C ASP A 87 -14.10 5.75 -1.54
N PHE A 88 -13.49 6.71 -2.25
CA PHE A 88 -12.30 6.43 -3.05
C PHE A 88 -11.07 6.11 -2.17
N TYR A 89 -10.86 6.87 -1.09
CA TYR A 89 -9.78 6.65 -0.14
C TYR A 89 -9.89 5.26 0.53
N GLU A 90 -11.06 4.89 1.02
CA GLU A 90 -11.31 3.59 1.64
C GLU A 90 -11.06 2.45 0.64
N PHE A 91 -11.53 2.62 -0.60
CA PHE A 91 -11.26 1.66 -1.68
C PHE A 91 -9.75 1.48 -1.94
N ALA A 92 -9.00 2.57 -2.03
CA ALA A 92 -7.55 2.53 -2.21
C ALA A 92 -6.85 1.85 -1.03
N SER A 93 -7.24 2.17 0.21
CA SER A 93 -6.69 1.56 1.43
C SER A 93 -6.95 0.05 1.50
N ILE A 94 -8.18 -0.39 1.16
CA ILE A 94 -8.54 -1.82 1.10
C ILE A 94 -7.69 -2.53 0.04
N GLN A 95 -7.59 -1.96 -1.15
CA GLN A 95 -6.81 -2.55 -2.24
C GLN A 95 -5.32 -2.64 -1.91
N PHE A 96 -4.75 -1.58 -1.33
CA PHE A 96 -3.37 -1.53 -0.87
C PHE A 96 -3.08 -2.65 0.13
N ASN A 97 -3.90 -2.74 1.18
CA ASN A 97 -3.75 -3.76 2.21
C ASN A 97 -3.99 -5.18 1.68
N PHE A 98 -4.87 -5.34 0.69
CA PHE A 98 -5.02 -6.62 -0.01
C PHE A 98 -3.74 -7.02 -0.75
N GLN A 99 -3.16 -6.12 -1.54
CA GLN A 99 -1.90 -6.38 -2.25
C GLN A 99 -0.74 -6.65 -1.29
N LYS A 100 -0.67 -5.92 -0.16
CA LYS A 100 0.31 -6.14 0.90
C LYS A 100 0.26 -7.58 1.44
N ARG A 101 -0.95 -8.08 1.76
CA ARG A 101 -1.16 -9.45 2.24
C ARG A 101 -0.83 -10.54 1.21
N LEU A 102 -0.91 -10.23 -0.08
CA LEU A 102 -0.48 -11.16 -1.13
C LEU A 102 1.04 -11.26 -1.24
N LEU A 103 1.75 -10.17 -0.93
CA LEU A 103 3.21 -10.10 -1.06
C LEU A 103 3.96 -10.53 0.20
N PHE A 104 3.35 -10.38 1.37
CA PHE A 104 4.01 -10.61 2.65
C PHE A 104 3.27 -11.64 3.50
N GLN A 105 4.02 -12.42 4.26
CA GLN A 105 3.51 -13.37 5.24
C GLN A 105 4.01 -13.03 6.65
N ALA A 106 3.19 -13.35 7.65
CA ALA A 106 3.56 -13.16 9.04
C ALA A 106 4.61 -14.19 9.45
N VAL A 107 5.61 -13.77 10.23
CA VAL A 107 6.62 -14.70 10.76
C VAL A 107 5.98 -15.79 11.63
N ASP A 108 4.92 -15.44 12.36
CA ASP A 108 4.19 -16.39 13.22
C ASP A 108 3.42 -17.47 12.45
N SER A 109 3.21 -17.29 11.12
CA SER A 109 2.55 -18.27 10.25
C SER A 109 3.53 -19.17 9.49
N MET A 110 4.80 -19.23 9.90
CA MET A 110 5.79 -20.12 9.27
C MET A 110 5.57 -21.59 9.61
N GLU A 111 5.67 -22.44 8.58
CA GLU A 111 5.63 -23.89 8.74
C GLU A 111 6.90 -24.40 9.46
N PRO A 112 6.81 -25.47 10.29
CA PRO A 112 7.95 -26.02 10.98
C PRO A 112 9.01 -26.54 9.99
N GLY A 113 10.12 -25.82 9.85
CA GLY A 113 11.24 -26.19 8.96
C GLY A 113 11.74 -25.06 8.05
N GLU A 114 11.03 -23.93 7.96
CA GLU A 114 11.52 -22.75 7.23
C GLU A 114 12.48 -21.91 8.08
N ASN A 115 13.66 -21.59 7.55
CA ASN A 115 14.64 -20.75 8.24
C ASN A 115 14.52 -19.27 7.80
N ILE A 116 14.25 -18.37 8.76
CA ILE A 116 14.12 -16.91 8.55
C ILE A 116 15.46 -16.26 8.21
N SER A 117 16.59 -16.83 8.67
CA SER A 117 17.89 -16.14 8.62
C SER A 117 18.38 -15.79 7.22
N ASP A 118 17.93 -16.54 6.20
CA ASP A 118 18.24 -16.26 4.79
C ASP A 118 17.19 -15.37 4.10
N ARG A 119 16.08 -15.02 4.78
CA ARG A 119 14.95 -14.29 4.20
C ARG A 119 14.98 -12.82 4.58
N LYS A 120 14.71 -11.96 3.60
CA LYS A 120 14.53 -10.53 3.86
C LYS A 120 13.20 -10.30 4.58
N SER A 121 13.31 -9.87 5.84
CA SER A 121 12.16 -9.50 6.69
C SER A 121 12.03 -7.99 6.82
N TYR A 122 10.80 -7.52 6.99
CA TYR A 122 10.42 -6.13 7.14
C TYR A 122 9.62 -5.96 8.44
N LEU A 123 9.82 -4.84 9.14
CA LEU A 123 8.96 -4.44 10.25
C LEU A 123 7.91 -3.47 9.68
N LEU A 124 6.69 -3.98 9.49
CA LEU A 124 5.56 -3.29 8.86
C LEU A 124 4.47 -2.98 9.90
N SER A 125 3.41 -2.27 9.49
CA SER A 125 2.30 -1.90 10.39
C SER A 125 1.63 -3.11 11.06
N ASP A 126 1.58 -4.24 10.36
CA ASP A 126 1.02 -5.52 10.86
C ASP A 126 2.03 -6.38 11.64
N GLY A 127 3.22 -5.84 11.93
CA GLY A 127 4.29 -6.54 12.65
C GLY A 127 5.44 -6.98 11.74
N LYS A 128 6.21 -7.98 12.20
CA LYS A 128 7.35 -8.48 11.43
C LYS A 128 6.87 -9.43 10.34
N LEU A 129 7.02 -9.02 9.09
CA LEU A 129 6.58 -9.77 7.91
C LEU A 129 7.79 -10.14 7.03
N TYR A 130 7.66 -11.19 6.23
CA TYR A 130 8.69 -11.61 5.28
C TYR A 130 8.08 -11.85 3.90
N VAL A 131 8.93 -11.76 2.86
CA VAL A 131 8.54 -12.09 1.49
C VAL A 131 8.65 -13.61 1.32
N PRO A 132 7.55 -14.33 1.01
CA PRO A 132 7.59 -15.77 0.79
C PRO A 132 8.45 -16.09 -0.45
N GLN A 133 8.98 -17.32 -0.52
CA GLN A 133 9.69 -17.76 -1.72
C GLN A 133 8.79 -17.64 -2.96
N GLU A 134 9.40 -17.35 -4.11
CA GLU A 134 8.70 -17.34 -5.39
C GLU A 134 7.86 -18.61 -5.51
N VAL A 135 6.55 -18.44 -5.70
CA VAL A 135 5.70 -19.56 -6.10
C VAL A 135 6.25 -20.05 -7.43
N GLN A 136 6.83 -21.24 -7.47
CA GLN A 136 7.18 -21.88 -8.72
C GLN A 136 5.89 -22.17 -9.48
N ILE A 137 5.49 -21.26 -10.36
CA ILE A 137 4.36 -21.47 -11.26
C ILE A 137 4.83 -22.47 -12.32
N HIS A 138 4.57 -23.74 -12.08
CA HIS A 138 4.86 -24.79 -13.05
C HIS A 138 3.79 -24.79 -14.15
N HIS A 139 4.21 -24.60 -15.39
CA HIS A 139 3.35 -24.81 -16.55
C HIS A 139 3.22 -26.31 -16.83
N GLU A 140 2.13 -26.93 -16.40
CA GLU A 140 1.82 -28.32 -16.74
C GLU A 140 1.09 -28.40 -18.10
N LYS A 141 1.38 -29.44 -18.90
CA LYS A 141 0.79 -29.71 -20.23
C LYS A 141 1.10 -28.67 -21.31
N VAL A 142 2.38 -28.28 -21.44
CA VAL A 142 2.88 -27.64 -22.66
C VAL A 142 2.78 -28.66 -23.80
N ARG A 143 1.73 -28.58 -24.63
CA ARG A 143 1.61 -29.45 -25.81
C ARG A 143 2.77 -29.17 -26.77
N PRO A 144 3.34 -30.19 -27.43
CA PRO A 144 4.41 -29.97 -28.40
C PRO A 144 3.92 -29.11 -29.57
N ARG A 145 4.80 -28.22 -30.06
CA ARG A 145 4.62 -27.48 -31.31
C ARG A 145 4.80 -28.39 -32.51
#